data_AF-A0A2E1WZ93-F1
#
_entry.id   AF-A0A2E1WZ93-F1
#
_cell.length_a   1.000
_cell.length_b   1.000
_cell.length_c   1.000
_cell.angle_alpha   90.00
_cell.angle_beta   90.00
_cell.angle_gamma   90.00
#
_symmetry.space_group_name_H-M   'P 1'
#
loop_
_entity.id
_entity.type
_entity.pdbx_description
1 polymer ?
#
loop_
_entity_poly.entity_id
_entity_poly.type
_entity_poly.pdbx_seq_one_letter_code
_entity_poly.pdbx_strand_id
1 'polypeptide(L)'
;MKHQLKILFFFFSFAFTQETPCDLSANTIYLDGSDVWYNVDFDIGGFQWNVDGATITSTAGGDAASAGFTVQAAGTTLLGFSFTGGTISAGCGTLTQMVLAGDATGLSGIVFSDAGGVSVDVTYYDGGADDGGACDDVDADGICDDEDDCVGTYDACGVCNGDDSSCSDCAGVPNGNAVIDECGVCDGGGIADGACDCNGNVEDCSGVCGGTNVEDCAGECGGLAIEDECGVCDGNNSSCSDCAGVPNGDAVVDSCGVCGGDGSSCLASLSLGAFDASGSLEILYDFGSDVAGFQFDVSGLTLDGASGGAAGEAGFTVDVGSTTVLGVSFTGGTVSAGSGVLTTLSFSAVTSDSTELSLGNSGAVSTASGDTLELSLSGSIAHTQDCAGAYYGDALTDNCGTCDADSSNDCTQDCNGDWGGSVLDSDEDGICDDIDICPNDVDNDLDSDGICGDVDVCPNDVD
;
A
#
# COMPACT_ATOMS: atom_id res chain seq x y z
N MET A 1 73.29 -16.71 10.78
CA MET A 1 72.00 -17.42 10.92
C MET A 1 72.32 -18.73 11.64
N LYS A 2 72.30 -18.80 12.97
CA LYS A 2 71.16 -19.21 13.83
C LYS A 2 70.27 -20.27 13.15
N HIS A 3 70.29 -21.48 13.69
CA HIS A 3 69.20 -22.48 13.90
C HIS A 3 69.89 -23.77 14.40
N GLN A 4 70.35 -23.83 15.65
CA GLN A 4 69.65 -24.45 16.80
C GLN A 4 68.91 -25.75 16.41
N LEU A 5 69.68 -26.85 16.42
CA LEU A 5 69.19 -28.23 16.37
C LEU A 5 68.69 -28.59 17.77
N LYS A 6 67.36 -28.59 17.95
CA LYS A 6 66.70 -29.17 19.13
C LYS A 6 66.15 -30.53 18.73
N ILE A 7 66.92 -31.60 18.99
CA ILE A 7 66.40 -32.96 19.05
C ILE A 7 66.32 -33.31 20.53
N LEU A 8 65.09 -33.38 21.00
CA LEU A 8 64.70 -33.60 22.39
C LEU A 8 64.89 -35.10 22.69
N PHE A 9 65.93 -35.44 23.44
CA PHE A 9 66.05 -36.74 24.09
C PHE A 9 65.06 -36.77 25.25
N PHE A 10 63.91 -37.42 25.08
CA PHE A 10 63.13 -37.87 26.22
C PHE A 10 63.70 -39.22 26.66
N PHE A 11 64.50 -39.19 27.73
CA PHE A 11 64.82 -40.36 28.52
C PHE A 11 63.50 -40.91 29.07
N PHE A 12 63.10 -42.10 28.62
CA PHE A 12 62.11 -42.89 29.33
C PHE A 12 62.75 -43.31 30.65
N SER A 13 62.39 -42.61 31.73
CA SER A 13 62.70 -43.02 33.09
C SER A 13 61.84 -44.25 33.37
N PHE A 14 62.40 -45.45 33.21
CA PHE A 14 61.86 -46.63 33.86
C PHE A 14 62.06 -46.42 35.37
N ALA A 15 61.06 -45.82 36.01
CA ALA A 15 60.89 -45.94 37.45
C ALA A 15 60.46 -47.39 37.70
N PHE A 16 61.42 -48.23 38.09
CA PHE A 16 61.11 -49.50 38.74
C PHE A 16 60.38 -49.09 40.02
N THR A 17 59.08 -49.38 40.13
CA THR A 17 58.33 -49.21 41.37
C THR A 17 59.00 -50.12 42.39
N GLN A 18 59.77 -49.54 43.31
CA GLN A 18 60.29 -50.29 44.43
C GLN A 18 59.09 -50.55 45.32
N GLU A 19 58.60 -51.79 45.33
CA GLU A 19 57.57 -52.27 46.26
C GLU A 19 57.93 -51.78 47.66
N THR A 20 57.07 -50.96 48.24
CA THR A 20 57.24 -50.48 49.61
C THR A 20 56.41 -51.35 50.56
N PRO A 21 56.73 -51.41 51.87
CA PRO A 21 55.91 -52.14 52.84
C PRO A 21 54.42 -51.75 52.81
N CYS A 22 54.09 -50.54 52.34
CA CYS A 22 52.73 -50.01 52.26
C CYS A 22 51.95 -50.44 51.02
N ASP A 23 52.63 -51.02 50.04
CA ASP A 23 52.00 -51.55 48.82
C ASP A 23 51.51 -53.00 49.02
N LEU A 24 51.91 -53.65 50.12
CA LEU A 24 51.37 -54.94 50.53
C LEU A 24 49.86 -54.83 50.77
N SER A 25 49.08 -55.87 50.46
CA SER A 25 47.66 -55.91 50.79
C SER A 25 47.44 -55.82 52.31
N ALA A 26 46.31 -55.24 52.72
CA ALA A 26 45.99 -55.09 54.14
C ALA A 26 46.00 -56.46 54.87
N ASN A 27 46.51 -56.44 56.10
CA ASN A 27 46.68 -57.62 56.97
C ASN A 27 47.59 -58.71 56.38
N THR A 28 48.70 -58.28 55.76
CA THR A 28 49.73 -59.20 55.27
C THR A 28 51.12 -58.86 55.78
N ILE A 29 51.98 -59.87 55.80
CA ILE A 29 53.42 -59.73 56.04
C ILE A 29 54.21 -60.35 54.91
N TYR A 30 55.40 -59.79 54.64
CA TYR A 30 56.30 -60.26 53.61
C TYR A 30 57.74 -60.31 54.13
N LEU A 31 58.52 -61.26 53.64
CA LEU A 31 59.93 -61.39 53.97
C LEU A 31 60.76 -60.86 52.80
N ASP A 32 61.25 -59.62 52.92
CA ASP A 32 62.16 -59.02 51.95
C ASP A 32 63.61 -59.19 52.40
N GLY A 33 64.25 -60.26 51.96
CA GLY A 33 65.61 -60.60 52.35
C GLY A 33 65.76 -60.87 53.85
N SER A 34 66.28 -59.90 54.60
CA SER A 34 66.44 -59.96 56.06
C SER A 34 65.34 -59.22 56.82
N ASP A 35 64.49 -58.47 56.14
CA ASP A 35 63.53 -57.56 56.75
C ASP A 35 62.13 -58.14 56.65
N VAL A 36 61.39 -58.14 57.77
CA VAL A 36 59.98 -58.53 57.77
C VAL A 36 59.14 -57.26 57.62
N TRP A 37 58.46 -57.14 56.49
CA TRP A 37 57.53 -56.06 56.22
C TRP A 37 56.13 -56.44 56.65
N TYR A 38 55.35 -55.45 57.06
CA TYR A 38 53.95 -55.61 57.44
C TYR A 38 53.13 -54.47 56.85
N ASN A 39 51.87 -54.76 56.55
CA ASN A 39 50.81 -53.77 56.37
C ASN A 39 49.55 -54.27 57.08
N VAL A 40 49.20 -53.66 58.20
CA VAL A 40 48.06 -54.06 59.04
C VAL A 40 47.23 -52.85 59.42
N ASP A 41 45.93 -53.04 59.63
CA ASP A 41 45.00 -51.98 60.01
C ASP A 41 44.71 -51.92 61.53
N PHE A 42 45.47 -52.67 62.33
CA PHE A 42 45.32 -52.76 63.79
C PHE A 42 46.64 -52.55 64.54
N ASP A 43 46.54 -52.08 65.79
CA ASP A 43 47.71 -51.95 66.67
C ASP A 43 48.17 -53.34 67.13
N ILE A 44 49.41 -53.70 66.83
CA ILE A 44 49.99 -55.01 67.15
C ILE A 44 50.39 -55.04 68.63
N GLY A 45 49.77 -55.93 69.40
CA GLY A 45 50.12 -56.24 70.80
C GLY A 45 51.09 -57.41 70.95
N GLY A 46 51.22 -58.26 69.93
CA GLY A 46 52.11 -59.42 69.94
C GLY A 46 52.12 -60.14 68.60
N PHE A 47 53.20 -60.86 68.30
CA PHE A 47 53.33 -61.61 67.05
C PHE A 47 54.22 -62.85 67.19
N GLN A 48 53.95 -63.86 66.37
CA GLN A 48 54.74 -65.08 66.24
C GLN A 48 54.69 -65.59 64.80
N TRP A 49 55.77 -66.20 64.33
CA TRP A 49 55.80 -67.02 63.11
C TRP A 49 56.98 -67.99 63.13
N ASN A 50 56.99 -68.92 62.17
CA ASN A 50 58.13 -69.74 61.80
C ASN A 50 58.73 -69.25 60.48
N VAL A 51 60.05 -69.28 60.36
CA VAL A 51 60.77 -69.03 59.11
C VAL A 51 60.98 -70.37 58.40
N ASP A 52 60.44 -70.50 57.19
CA ASP A 52 60.57 -71.70 56.39
C ASP A 52 61.89 -71.70 55.61
N GLY A 53 62.69 -72.77 55.70
CA GLY A 53 63.94 -72.94 54.96
C GLY A 53 65.20 -72.37 55.61
N ALA A 54 65.09 -71.56 56.67
CA ALA A 54 66.23 -70.98 57.37
C ALA A 54 66.07 -70.96 58.90
N THR A 55 67.19 -70.85 59.62
CA THR A 55 67.21 -70.66 61.08
C THR A 55 67.62 -69.24 61.45
N ILE A 56 67.09 -68.71 62.55
CA ILE A 56 67.32 -67.33 62.99
C ILE A 56 68.51 -67.29 63.96
N THR A 57 69.52 -66.49 63.63
CA THR A 57 70.76 -66.35 64.42
C THR A 57 70.76 -65.12 65.32
N SER A 58 70.09 -64.04 64.90
CA SER A 58 69.82 -62.86 65.72
C SER A 58 68.63 -62.09 65.15
N THR A 59 68.02 -61.24 65.97
CA THR A 59 66.93 -60.34 65.62
C THR A 59 67.26 -58.94 66.13
N ALA A 60 67.07 -57.91 65.32
CA ALA A 60 67.32 -56.53 65.71
C ALA A 60 66.48 -55.54 64.91
N GLY A 61 66.20 -54.37 65.50
CA GLY A 61 65.61 -53.25 64.76
C GLY A 61 64.13 -53.40 64.39
N GLY A 62 63.69 -52.53 63.48
CA GLY A 62 62.30 -52.38 63.07
C GLY A 62 61.42 -51.63 64.09
N ASP A 63 60.14 -51.54 63.77
CA ASP A 63 59.13 -50.89 64.61
C ASP A 63 58.93 -51.63 65.94
N ALA A 64 59.18 -52.95 65.97
CA ALA A 64 59.18 -53.72 67.22
C ALA A 64 60.24 -53.22 68.21
N ALA A 65 61.47 -52.97 67.76
CA ALA A 65 62.52 -52.44 68.63
C ALA A 65 62.21 -51.01 69.09
N SER A 66 61.67 -50.18 68.19
CA SER A 66 61.28 -48.79 68.48
C SER A 66 60.12 -48.71 69.49
N ALA A 67 59.16 -49.64 69.41
CA ALA A 67 58.05 -49.78 70.35
C ALA A 67 58.44 -50.48 71.67
N GLY A 68 59.70 -50.89 71.83
CA GLY A 68 60.20 -51.53 73.05
C GLY A 68 59.78 -53.00 73.22
N PHE A 69 59.46 -53.69 72.12
CA PHE A 69 59.17 -55.12 72.15
C PHE A 69 60.45 -55.93 72.41
N THR A 70 60.29 -56.99 73.19
CA THR A 70 61.29 -58.05 73.31
C THR A 70 61.03 -59.06 72.19
N VAL A 71 61.91 -59.08 71.20
CA VAL A 71 61.89 -60.05 70.10
C VAL A 71 62.91 -61.15 70.40
N GLN A 72 62.44 -62.39 70.46
CA GLN A 72 63.26 -63.56 70.70
C GLN A 72 63.06 -64.58 69.60
N ALA A 73 64.15 -65.22 69.18
CA ALA A 73 64.11 -66.30 68.22
C ALA A 73 64.76 -67.56 68.79
N ALA A 74 64.19 -68.72 68.48
CA ALA A 74 64.69 -70.03 68.86
C ALA A 74 64.57 -71.00 67.67
N GLY A 75 65.70 -71.29 67.02
CA GLY A 75 65.70 -72.14 65.83
C GLY A 75 65.02 -71.44 64.66
N THR A 76 63.85 -71.92 64.25
CA THR A 76 63.04 -71.37 63.15
C THR A 76 61.91 -70.46 63.63
N THR A 77 61.56 -70.50 64.93
CA THR A 77 60.42 -69.76 65.47
C THR A 77 60.86 -68.41 66.03
N LEU A 78 60.10 -67.36 65.71
CA LEU A 78 60.26 -66.00 66.23
C LEU A 78 59.02 -65.60 67.02
N LEU A 79 59.23 -64.99 68.18
CA LEU A 79 58.19 -64.42 69.03
C LEU A 79 58.55 -62.98 69.41
N GLY A 80 57.60 -62.06 69.25
CA GLY A 80 57.72 -60.67 69.68
C GLY A 80 56.60 -60.29 70.64
N PHE A 81 56.96 -59.74 71.80
CA PHE A 81 55.98 -59.27 72.80
C PHE A 81 56.54 -58.13 73.65
N SER A 82 55.67 -57.36 74.32
CA SER A 82 56.06 -56.28 75.23
C SER A 82 55.72 -56.59 76.69
N PHE A 83 56.70 -56.52 77.60
CA PHE A 83 56.46 -56.68 79.05
C PHE A 83 55.79 -55.45 79.69
N THR A 84 55.82 -54.30 79.02
CA THR A 84 55.25 -53.03 79.53
C THR A 84 53.88 -52.73 78.95
N GLY A 85 53.34 -53.60 78.08
CA GLY A 85 52.08 -53.37 77.37
C GLY A 85 52.18 -52.32 76.26
N GLY A 86 53.38 -52.09 75.70
CA GLY A 86 53.53 -51.27 74.51
C GLY A 86 52.95 -51.98 73.29
N THR A 87 52.48 -51.20 72.32
CA THR A 87 51.93 -51.68 71.04
C THR A 87 52.70 -51.07 69.87
N ILE A 88 52.73 -51.75 68.73
CA ILE A 88 53.21 -51.20 67.46
C ILE A 88 51.97 -50.67 66.74
N SER A 89 51.96 -49.40 66.36
CA SER A 89 50.77 -48.78 65.76
C SER A 89 50.39 -49.39 64.42
N ALA A 90 49.10 -49.39 64.12
CA ALA A 90 48.56 -49.75 62.81
C ALA A 90 49.25 -48.99 61.67
N GLY A 91 49.39 -49.65 60.53
CA GLY A 91 50.02 -49.12 59.33
C GLY A 91 50.98 -50.12 58.70
N CYS A 92 51.95 -49.57 57.99
CA CYS A 92 52.90 -50.32 57.19
C CYS A 92 54.35 -49.92 57.52
N GLY A 93 55.25 -50.89 57.47
CA GLY A 93 56.66 -50.66 57.78
C GLY A 93 57.48 -51.93 57.88
N THR A 94 58.68 -51.80 58.46
CA THR A 94 59.55 -52.94 58.77
C THR A 94 59.33 -53.35 60.22
N LEU A 95 58.70 -54.50 60.44
CA LEU A 95 58.33 -54.97 61.77
C LEU A 95 59.56 -55.31 62.60
N THR A 96 60.46 -56.11 62.05
CA THR A 96 61.73 -56.49 62.65
C THR A 96 62.70 -56.98 61.57
N GLN A 97 64.00 -56.98 61.87
CA GLN A 97 65.03 -57.53 60.98
C GLN A 97 65.65 -58.77 61.60
N MET A 98 65.90 -59.79 60.77
CA MET A 98 66.42 -61.08 61.16
C MET A 98 67.73 -61.37 60.43
N VAL A 99 68.71 -61.93 61.16
CA VAL A 99 69.90 -62.53 60.53
C VAL A 99 69.69 -64.03 60.44
N LEU A 100 69.62 -64.54 59.22
CA LEU A 100 69.28 -65.92 58.93
C LEU A 100 70.51 -66.76 58.57
N ALA A 101 70.51 -68.02 58.99
CA ALA A 101 71.43 -69.06 58.53
C ALA A 101 70.64 -70.07 57.68
N GLY A 102 70.83 -69.97 56.36
CA GLY A 102 70.03 -70.66 55.32
C GLY A 102 69.30 -69.66 54.43
N ASP A 103 68.68 -70.15 53.36
CA ASP A 103 67.86 -69.36 52.45
C ASP A 103 66.39 -69.48 52.88
N ALA A 104 65.78 -68.38 53.34
CA ALA A 104 64.38 -68.40 53.71
C ALA A 104 63.48 -68.39 52.48
N THR A 105 62.40 -69.17 52.56
CA THR A 105 61.44 -69.40 51.46
C THR A 105 60.05 -68.86 51.76
N GLY A 106 59.79 -68.47 53.01
CA GLY A 106 58.50 -67.93 53.44
C GLY A 106 58.36 -67.87 54.95
N LEU A 107 57.20 -67.40 55.41
CA LEU A 107 56.81 -67.41 56.83
C LEU A 107 55.55 -68.27 57.00
N SER A 108 55.57 -69.19 57.96
CA SER A 108 54.44 -70.06 58.28
C SER A 108 54.04 -69.98 59.76
N GLY A 109 52.85 -70.48 60.10
CA GLY A 109 52.35 -70.45 61.48
C GLY A 109 52.26 -69.04 62.07
N ILE A 110 51.88 -68.07 61.23
CA ILE A 110 51.76 -66.65 61.56
C ILE A 110 50.60 -66.47 62.54
N VAL A 111 50.88 -65.79 63.64
CA VAL A 111 49.90 -65.41 64.66
C VAL A 111 50.18 -63.98 65.07
N PHE A 112 49.16 -63.12 64.95
CA PHE A 112 49.20 -61.75 65.47
C PHE A 112 48.12 -61.57 66.52
N SER A 113 48.37 -60.68 67.47
CA SER A 113 47.35 -60.22 68.40
C SER A 113 47.28 -58.70 68.39
N ASP A 114 46.08 -58.15 68.57
CA ASP A 114 45.88 -56.72 68.76
C ASP A 114 46.35 -56.24 70.15
N ALA A 115 46.23 -54.94 70.40
CA ALA A 115 46.53 -54.30 71.70
C ALA A 115 45.75 -54.91 72.89
N GLY A 116 44.61 -55.54 72.64
CA GLY A 116 43.76 -56.23 73.62
C GLY A 116 44.12 -57.71 73.84
N GLY A 117 45.06 -58.26 73.05
CA GLY A 117 45.45 -59.66 73.08
C GLY A 117 44.49 -60.59 72.31
N VAL A 118 43.62 -60.05 71.46
CA VAL A 118 42.75 -60.82 70.58
C VAL A 118 43.53 -61.21 69.33
N SER A 119 43.43 -62.49 68.92
CA SER A 119 44.09 -62.97 67.70
C SER A 119 43.49 -62.27 66.48
N VAL A 120 44.36 -61.78 65.60
CA VAL A 120 43.98 -61.18 64.32
C VAL A 120 44.63 -61.98 63.20
N ASP A 121 43.85 -62.28 62.16
CA ASP A 121 44.30 -63.04 61.01
C ASP A 121 45.20 -62.18 60.13
N VAL A 122 46.46 -62.60 59.99
CA VAL A 122 47.46 -61.96 59.14
C VAL A 122 48.11 -63.05 58.30
N THR A 123 48.15 -62.86 56.99
CA THR A 123 48.65 -63.88 56.04
C THR A 123 50.02 -63.51 55.47
N TYR A 124 50.76 -64.52 55.02
CA TYR A 124 52.01 -64.31 54.28
C TYR A 124 51.68 -63.89 52.85
N TYR A 125 52.28 -62.80 52.37
CA TYR A 125 52.18 -62.38 50.99
C TYR A 125 53.12 -63.23 50.12
N ASP A 126 52.59 -64.02 49.20
CA ASP A 126 53.39 -64.98 48.38
C ASP A 126 53.83 -64.43 47.01
N GLY A 127 53.55 -63.16 46.73
CA GLY A 127 53.96 -62.52 45.48
C GLY A 127 53.06 -62.82 44.28
N GLY A 128 51.87 -63.39 44.48
CA GLY A 128 50.70 -63.20 43.61
C GLY A 128 50.93 -63.30 42.09
N ALA A 129 51.42 -64.44 41.62
CA ALA A 129 51.20 -64.89 40.25
C ALA A 129 50.88 -66.39 40.29
N ASP A 130 49.66 -66.76 39.86
CA ASP A 130 49.22 -68.03 39.26
C ASP A 130 47.71 -68.17 39.53
N ASP A 131 46.85 -68.09 38.51
CA ASP A 131 46.51 -69.13 37.51
C ASP A 131 45.60 -70.23 38.07
N GLY A 132 44.34 -70.21 37.62
CA GLY A 132 43.64 -71.44 37.24
C GLY A 132 42.78 -72.14 38.30
N GLY A 133 41.70 -71.49 38.74
CA GLY A 133 40.51 -72.16 39.25
C GLY A 133 39.34 -71.93 38.29
N ALA A 134 38.82 -73.00 37.68
CA ALA A 134 37.69 -72.92 36.75
C ALA A 134 36.45 -72.30 37.44
N CYS A 135 36.13 -71.08 37.06
CA CYS A 135 34.83 -70.45 37.27
C CYS A 135 33.97 -70.65 36.02
N ASP A 136 32.65 -70.72 36.19
CA ASP A 136 31.74 -70.64 35.04
C ASP A 136 31.81 -69.20 34.51
N ASP A 137 32.14 -69.09 33.23
CA ASP A 137 32.19 -67.86 32.43
C ASP A 137 31.16 -68.09 31.30
N VAL A 138 29.89 -67.83 31.64
CA VAL A 138 28.75 -68.31 30.82
C VAL A 138 28.66 -67.57 29.49
N ASP A 139 29.08 -66.32 29.42
CA ASP A 139 29.06 -65.50 28.21
C ASP A 139 30.45 -65.32 27.56
N ALA A 140 31.48 -65.90 28.16
CA ALA A 140 32.84 -66.02 27.63
C ALA A 140 33.58 -64.67 27.49
N ASP A 141 33.30 -63.70 28.37
CA ASP A 141 33.93 -62.38 28.37
C ASP A 141 35.27 -62.35 29.14
N GLY A 142 35.57 -63.43 29.87
CA GLY A 142 36.82 -63.63 30.60
C GLY A 142 36.81 -63.14 32.04
N ILE A 143 35.65 -62.74 32.58
CA ILE A 143 35.40 -62.52 34.01
C ILE A 143 34.58 -63.71 34.54
N CYS A 144 34.79 -64.09 35.80
CA CYS A 144 34.04 -65.18 36.43
C CYS A 144 32.64 -64.72 36.86
N ASP A 145 31.58 -65.53 36.64
CA ASP A 145 30.19 -65.18 36.98
C ASP A 145 29.95 -64.73 38.45
N ASP A 146 30.81 -65.11 39.41
CA ASP A 146 30.74 -64.71 40.81
C ASP A 146 31.43 -63.37 41.13
N GLU A 147 32.20 -62.86 40.18
CA GLU A 147 32.84 -61.54 40.16
C GLU A 147 32.33 -60.65 39.03
N ASP A 148 31.49 -61.17 38.13
CA ASP A 148 30.85 -60.45 37.03
C ASP A 148 29.52 -59.83 37.48
N ASP A 149 29.52 -58.50 37.56
CA ASP A 149 28.32 -57.70 37.86
C ASP A 149 27.24 -57.82 36.76
N CYS A 150 27.57 -58.38 35.58
CA CYS A 150 26.63 -58.64 34.50
C CYS A 150 26.91 -59.92 33.71
N VAL A 151 26.34 -61.04 34.17
CA VAL A 151 26.25 -62.26 33.36
C VAL A 151 25.33 -62.00 32.14
N GLY A 152 25.92 -61.72 30.98
CA GLY A 152 25.27 -61.36 29.72
C GLY A 152 25.83 -60.08 29.07
N THR A 153 25.07 -59.50 28.13
CA THR A 153 25.51 -58.25 27.48
C THR A 153 24.90 -57.03 28.18
N TYR A 154 25.73 -56.02 28.44
CA TYR A 154 25.23 -54.67 28.68
C TYR A 154 24.49 -54.14 27.45
N ASP A 155 23.34 -53.50 27.69
CA ASP A 155 22.63 -52.74 26.67
C ASP A 155 23.35 -51.40 26.40
N ALA A 156 22.86 -50.59 25.46
CA ALA A 156 23.47 -49.30 25.13
C ALA A 156 23.40 -48.30 26.30
N CYS A 157 22.54 -48.52 27.29
CA CYS A 157 22.42 -47.72 28.50
C CYS A 157 23.38 -48.16 29.61
N GLY A 158 24.18 -49.21 29.40
CA GLY A 158 25.05 -49.78 30.42
C GLY A 158 24.27 -50.55 31.49
N VAL A 159 23.05 -51.00 31.18
CA VAL A 159 22.25 -51.85 32.07
C VAL A 159 22.43 -53.31 31.66
N CYS A 160 22.77 -54.14 32.63
CA CYS A 160 22.92 -55.57 32.40
C CYS A 160 21.62 -56.23 31.95
N ASN A 161 21.64 -56.94 30.82
CA ASN A 161 20.46 -57.58 30.23
C ASN A 161 19.27 -56.62 30.04
N GLY A 162 19.56 -55.32 29.86
CA GLY A 162 18.55 -54.29 29.62
C GLY A 162 17.96 -54.33 28.21
N ASP A 163 16.85 -53.63 28.03
CA ASP A 163 16.12 -53.52 26.76
C ASP A 163 16.27 -52.14 26.11
N ASP A 164 17.34 -51.40 26.46
CA ASP A 164 17.68 -50.08 25.91
C ASP A 164 16.71 -48.94 26.32
N SER A 165 15.65 -49.21 27.09
CA SER A 165 14.61 -48.20 27.36
C SER A 165 14.99 -47.17 28.43
N SER A 166 15.95 -47.47 29.30
CA SER A 166 16.21 -46.70 30.53
C SER A 166 16.92 -45.36 30.29
N CYS A 167 17.68 -45.26 29.20
CA CYS A 167 18.38 -44.05 28.76
C CYS A 167 17.89 -43.56 27.39
N SER A 168 16.75 -44.06 26.93
CA SER A 168 16.15 -43.64 25.67
C SER A 168 15.72 -42.17 25.73
N ASP A 169 16.04 -41.41 24.69
CA ASP A 169 15.49 -40.08 24.47
C ASP A 169 14.00 -40.13 24.08
N CYS A 170 13.39 -38.98 23.78
CA CYS A 170 11.97 -38.96 23.40
C CYS A 170 11.65 -39.66 22.07
N ALA A 171 12.67 -40.02 21.27
CA ALA A 171 12.53 -40.77 20.03
C ALA A 171 12.76 -42.28 20.23
N GLY A 172 13.01 -42.72 21.47
CA GLY A 172 13.32 -44.10 21.81
C GLY A 172 14.75 -44.50 21.47
N VAL A 173 15.66 -43.53 21.31
CA VAL A 173 17.07 -43.79 21.01
C VAL A 173 17.90 -43.74 22.29
N PRO A 174 18.57 -44.84 22.68
CA PRO A 174 19.44 -44.90 23.85
C PRO A 174 20.57 -43.88 23.79
N ASN A 175 20.72 -43.08 24.84
CA ASN A 175 21.65 -41.94 24.92
C ASN A 175 21.50 -40.93 23.77
N GLY A 176 20.31 -40.88 23.16
CA GLY A 176 19.99 -39.88 22.16
C GLY A 176 19.85 -38.48 22.77
N ASN A 177 19.91 -37.47 21.92
CA ASN A 177 19.84 -36.07 22.32
C ASN A 177 18.49 -35.43 22.00
N ALA A 178 17.49 -36.21 21.60
CA ALA A 178 16.21 -35.67 21.19
C ALA A 178 15.44 -35.12 22.40
N VAL A 179 14.88 -33.91 22.26
CA VAL A 179 14.18 -33.21 23.35
C VAL A 179 12.73 -32.94 22.95
N ILE A 180 11.82 -32.99 23.92
CA ILE A 180 10.42 -32.61 23.71
C ILE A 180 10.32 -31.08 23.58
N ASP A 181 9.70 -30.60 22.51
CA ASP A 181 9.43 -29.17 22.29
C ASP A 181 8.22 -28.66 23.12
N GLU A 182 7.91 -27.36 23.00
CA GLU A 182 6.77 -26.72 23.68
C GLU A 182 5.40 -27.32 23.32
N CYS A 183 5.34 -28.12 22.25
CA CYS A 183 4.16 -28.78 21.73
C CYS A 183 4.08 -30.27 22.07
N GLY A 184 5.03 -30.78 22.85
CA GLY A 184 5.04 -32.19 23.23
C GLY A 184 5.60 -33.11 22.14
N VAL A 185 6.22 -32.56 21.09
CA VAL A 185 6.78 -33.31 19.97
C VAL A 185 8.28 -33.47 20.15
N CYS A 186 8.77 -34.70 20.01
CA CYS A 186 10.19 -35.01 20.11
C CYS A 186 10.98 -34.42 18.92
N ASP A 187 12.03 -33.65 19.20
CA ASP A 187 12.78 -32.83 18.24
C ASP A 187 11.88 -32.00 17.32
N GLY A 188 10.73 -31.58 17.85
CA GLY A 188 9.84 -30.68 17.15
C GLY A 188 10.40 -29.26 17.06
N GLY A 189 9.86 -28.48 16.13
CA GLY A 189 10.26 -27.09 15.92
C GLY A 189 9.67 -26.11 16.93
N GLY A 190 8.88 -26.59 17.91
CA GLY A 190 8.11 -25.75 18.82
C GLY A 190 6.90 -25.09 18.14
N ILE A 191 6.42 -24.00 18.73
CA ILE A 191 5.38 -23.17 18.14
C ILE A 191 5.97 -22.42 16.94
N ALA A 192 5.31 -22.52 15.78
CA ALA A 192 5.76 -21.85 14.56
C ALA A 192 5.77 -20.32 14.69
N ASP A 193 6.69 -19.64 13.99
CA ASP A 193 6.75 -18.17 13.96
C ASP A 193 5.42 -17.55 13.53
N GLY A 194 4.88 -16.67 14.37
CA GLY A 194 3.59 -16.01 14.17
C GLY A 194 2.37 -16.80 14.66
N ALA A 195 2.56 -18.03 15.14
CA ALA A 195 1.53 -18.77 15.88
C ALA A 195 1.66 -18.51 17.39
N CYS A 196 0.53 -18.62 18.09
CA CYS A 196 0.44 -18.49 19.54
C CYS A 196 0.14 -19.83 20.24
N ASP A 197 -0.12 -20.90 19.48
CA ASP A 197 -0.27 -22.26 19.98
C ASP A 197 0.25 -23.32 18.98
N CYS A 198 0.26 -24.56 19.44
CA CYS A 198 0.72 -25.72 18.67
C CYS A 198 -0.23 -26.15 17.55
N ASN A 199 -1.43 -25.57 17.48
CA ASN A 199 -2.37 -25.80 16.38
C ASN A 199 -2.16 -24.81 15.23
N GLY A 200 -1.24 -23.85 15.39
CA GLY A 200 -0.96 -22.81 14.40
C GLY A 200 -1.98 -21.67 14.44
N ASN A 201 -2.69 -21.48 15.57
CA ASN A 201 -3.57 -20.33 15.73
C ASN A 201 -2.74 -19.05 15.82
N VAL A 202 -3.31 -17.93 15.39
CA VAL A 202 -2.72 -16.59 15.46
C VAL A 202 -3.50 -15.77 16.47
N GLU A 203 -2.84 -14.84 17.15
CA GLU A 203 -3.53 -13.89 18.02
C GLU A 203 -4.46 -13.00 17.20
N ASP A 204 -5.67 -12.78 17.71
CA ASP A 204 -6.56 -11.75 17.18
C ASP A 204 -6.10 -10.35 17.61
N CYS A 205 -6.79 -9.29 17.16
CA CYS A 205 -6.39 -7.92 17.53
C CYS A 205 -6.58 -7.60 19.04
N SER A 206 -7.22 -8.49 19.81
CA SER A 206 -7.34 -8.40 21.28
C SER A 206 -6.24 -9.19 22.01
N GLY A 207 -5.30 -9.79 21.27
CA GLY A 207 -4.24 -10.64 21.82
C GLY A 207 -4.74 -12.02 22.27
N VAL A 208 -5.93 -12.46 21.81
CA VAL A 208 -6.46 -13.78 22.14
C VAL A 208 -6.04 -14.78 21.06
N CYS A 209 -5.30 -15.81 21.48
CA CYS A 209 -4.87 -16.87 20.57
C CYS A 209 -6.07 -17.62 19.97
N GLY A 210 -6.20 -17.61 18.64
CA GLY A 210 -7.34 -18.20 17.94
C GLY A 210 -8.65 -17.44 18.14
N GLY A 211 -8.58 -16.20 18.61
CA GLY A 211 -9.72 -15.31 18.71
C GLY A 211 -10.27 -14.89 17.35
N THR A 212 -11.48 -14.34 17.33
CA THR A 212 -12.18 -13.95 16.10
C THR A 212 -12.28 -12.44 15.91
N ASN A 213 -11.72 -11.64 16.83
CA ASN A 213 -11.85 -10.20 16.73
C ASN A 213 -10.96 -9.67 15.60
N VAL A 214 -11.55 -8.83 14.75
CA VAL A 214 -10.86 -8.14 13.66
C VAL A 214 -11.00 -6.65 13.90
N GLU A 215 -9.98 -5.88 13.53
CA GLU A 215 -10.07 -4.41 13.56
C GLU A 215 -11.14 -3.95 12.57
N ASP A 216 -12.00 -3.04 13.00
CA ASP A 216 -12.90 -2.33 12.10
C ASP A 216 -12.13 -1.25 11.32
N CYS A 217 -12.82 -0.50 10.46
CA CYS A 217 -12.16 0.54 9.66
C CYS A 217 -11.60 1.72 10.48
N ALA A 218 -11.97 1.85 11.76
CA ALA A 218 -11.43 2.86 12.67
C ALA A 218 -10.21 2.34 13.44
N GLY A 219 -9.82 1.08 13.20
CA GLY A 219 -8.76 0.40 13.94
C GLY A 219 -9.21 -0.09 15.31
N GLU A 220 -10.51 -0.13 15.60
CA GLU A 220 -11.02 -0.67 16.85
C GLU A 220 -11.23 -2.19 16.73
N CYS A 221 -10.52 -2.94 17.58
CA CYS A 221 -10.63 -4.39 17.61
C CYS A 221 -12.03 -4.85 18.04
N GLY A 222 -12.72 -5.60 17.18
CA GLY A 222 -14.11 -6.03 17.41
C GLY A 222 -15.12 -4.88 17.28
N GLY A 223 -14.72 -3.75 16.69
CA GLY A 223 -15.59 -2.63 16.39
C GLY A 223 -16.60 -2.95 15.29
N LEU A 224 -17.56 -2.05 15.10
CA LEU A 224 -18.65 -2.19 14.13
C LEU A 224 -18.57 -1.16 13.01
N ALA A 225 -17.54 -0.32 13.00
CA ALA A 225 -17.45 0.75 12.02
C ALA A 225 -17.19 0.17 10.63
N ILE A 226 -17.95 0.64 9.65
CA ILE A 226 -17.87 0.17 8.26
C ILE A 226 -17.56 1.37 7.37
N GLU A 227 -16.69 1.17 6.38
CA GLU A 227 -16.44 2.19 5.36
C GLU A 227 -17.71 2.46 4.56
N ASP A 228 -18.03 3.73 4.36
CA ASP A 228 -19.04 4.15 3.41
C ASP A 228 -18.52 3.99 1.96
N GLU A 229 -19.35 4.29 0.96
CA GLU A 229 -18.97 4.20 -0.45
C GLU A 229 -17.82 5.17 -0.83
N CYS A 230 -17.47 6.12 0.03
CA CYS A 230 -16.33 7.02 -0.12
C CYS A 230 -15.04 6.48 0.53
N GLY A 231 -15.07 5.31 1.15
CA GLY A 231 -13.95 4.77 1.92
C GLY A 231 -13.76 5.47 3.28
N VAL A 232 -14.79 6.17 3.78
CA VAL A 232 -14.74 6.85 5.08
C VAL A 232 -15.42 5.97 6.12
N CYS A 233 -14.70 5.65 7.17
CA CYS A 233 -15.23 4.84 8.28
C CYS A 233 -16.39 5.55 9.00
N ASP A 234 -17.54 4.87 9.14
CA ASP A 234 -18.81 5.44 9.63
C ASP A 234 -19.23 6.74 8.90
N GLY A 235 -18.82 6.84 7.64
CA GLY A 235 -19.17 7.96 6.78
C GLY A 235 -20.65 7.95 6.39
N ASN A 236 -21.09 9.07 5.79
CA ASN A 236 -22.46 9.28 5.35
C ASN A 236 -22.54 9.58 3.85
N ASN A 237 -21.52 9.18 3.08
CA ASN A 237 -21.40 9.35 1.63
C ASN A 237 -21.28 10.79 1.13
N SER A 238 -21.17 11.79 2.01
CA SER A 238 -21.14 13.20 1.60
C SER A 238 -19.79 13.69 1.08
N SER A 239 -18.68 13.04 1.48
CA SER A 239 -17.32 13.48 1.17
C SER A 239 -16.92 13.27 -0.29
N CYS A 240 -17.46 12.24 -0.94
CA CYS A 240 -17.23 11.91 -2.36
C CYS A 240 -18.51 12.04 -3.20
N SER A 241 -19.55 12.66 -2.64
CA SER A 241 -20.78 12.92 -3.38
C SER A 241 -20.52 13.89 -4.53
N ASP A 242 -21.06 13.57 -5.70
CA ASP A 242 -21.21 14.51 -6.80
C ASP A 242 -22.23 15.60 -6.46
N CYS A 243 -22.45 16.55 -7.38
CA CYS A 243 -23.40 17.64 -7.14
C CYS A 243 -24.88 17.18 -7.04
N ALA A 244 -25.19 15.93 -7.40
CA ALA A 244 -26.53 15.35 -7.34
C ALA A 244 -26.77 14.55 -6.06
N GLY A 245 -25.79 14.48 -5.16
CA GLY A 245 -25.89 13.69 -3.93
C GLY A 245 -25.43 12.25 -4.09
N VAL A 246 -24.83 11.88 -5.22
CA VAL A 246 -24.45 10.49 -5.53
C VAL A 246 -22.95 10.28 -5.22
N PRO A 247 -22.59 9.43 -4.24
CA PRO A 247 -21.18 9.10 -3.97
C PRO A 247 -20.49 8.51 -5.21
N ASN A 248 -19.32 9.04 -5.53
CA ASN A 248 -18.52 8.72 -6.72
C ASN A 248 -19.29 8.89 -8.05
N GLY A 249 -20.30 9.77 -8.08
CA GLY A 249 -21.01 10.11 -9.31
C GLY A 249 -20.21 11.03 -10.23
N ASP A 250 -20.60 11.05 -11.50
CA ASP A 250 -19.95 11.86 -12.54
C ASP A 250 -20.66 13.21 -12.77
N ALA A 251 -21.71 13.54 -12.00
CA ALA A 251 -22.46 14.76 -12.23
C ALA A 251 -21.62 15.98 -11.82
N VAL A 252 -21.45 16.91 -12.77
CA VAL A 252 -20.73 18.16 -12.57
C VAL A 252 -21.69 19.33 -12.71
N VAL A 253 -21.45 20.38 -11.93
CA VAL A 253 -22.17 21.64 -12.05
C VAL A 253 -21.76 22.31 -13.37
N ASP A 254 -22.73 22.65 -14.20
CA ASP A 254 -22.49 23.36 -15.45
C ASP A 254 -22.17 24.85 -15.23
N SER A 255 -21.95 25.61 -16.30
CA SER A 255 -21.70 27.06 -16.23
C SER A 255 -22.87 27.87 -15.66
N CYS A 256 -24.06 27.28 -15.61
CA CYS A 256 -25.28 27.89 -15.08
C CYS A 256 -25.52 27.55 -13.60
N GLY A 257 -24.63 26.78 -12.96
CA GLY A 257 -24.80 26.36 -11.57
C GLY A 257 -25.73 25.16 -11.40
N VAL A 258 -26.13 24.49 -12.48
CA VAL A 258 -27.05 23.35 -12.44
C VAL A 258 -26.24 22.05 -12.50
N CYS A 259 -26.52 21.15 -11.56
CA CYS A 259 -25.89 19.83 -11.55
C CYS A 259 -26.35 18.97 -12.74
N GLY A 260 -25.41 18.51 -13.57
CA GLY A 260 -25.71 17.71 -14.77
C GLY A 260 -26.44 18.49 -15.87
N GLY A 261 -26.43 19.82 -15.80
CA GLY A 261 -27.01 20.68 -16.82
C GLY A 261 -26.17 20.73 -18.11
N ASP A 262 -26.78 21.24 -19.17
CA ASP A 262 -26.15 21.40 -20.49
C ASP A 262 -25.61 22.82 -20.75
N GLY A 263 -25.66 23.69 -19.74
CA GLY A 263 -25.25 25.08 -19.83
C GLY A 263 -26.24 26.01 -20.54
N SER A 264 -27.45 25.54 -20.88
CA SER A 264 -28.46 26.36 -21.57
C SER A 264 -29.37 27.13 -20.63
N SER A 265 -29.57 26.67 -19.38
CA SER A 265 -30.62 27.20 -18.48
C SER A 265 -30.42 28.65 -18.05
N CYS A 266 -29.19 29.16 -18.08
CA CYS A 266 -28.85 30.55 -17.76
C CYS A 266 -28.75 31.44 -19.01
N LEU A 267 -29.01 30.91 -20.20
CA LEU A 267 -28.94 31.64 -21.46
C LEU A 267 -30.33 32.12 -21.86
N ALA A 268 -30.37 33.32 -22.43
CA ALA A 268 -31.53 33.88 -23.09
C ALA A 268 -31.08 34.52 -24.41
N SER A 269 -31.95 34.53 -25.41
CA SER A 269 -31.75 35.35 -26.60
C SER A 269 -33.02 36.08 -27.00
N LEU A 270 -32.84 37.28 -27.53
CA LEU A 270 -33.90 38.05 -28.17
C LEU A 270 -33.48 38.40 -29.59
N SER A 271 -34.45 38.37 -30.50
CA SER A 271 -34.22 38.76 -31.88
C SER A 271 -35.40 39.48 -32.52
N LEU A 272 -35.12 40.24 -33.57
CA LEU A 272 -36.14 40.88 -34.38
C LEU A 272 -36.84 39.83 -35.28
N GLY A 273 -38.16 39.81 -35.22
CA GLY A 273 -39.02 38.90 -35.99
C GLY A 273 -39.62 39.57 -37.22
N ALA A 274 -40.88 39.22 -37.54
CA ALA A 274 -41.60 39.83 -38.65
C ALA A 274 -41.75 41.35 -38.46
N PHE A 275 -41.49 42.10 -39.53
CA PHE A 275 -41.64 43.55 -39.58
C PHE A 275 -42.66 43.94 -40.63
N ASP A 276 -43.61 44.78 -40.24
CA ASP A 276 -44.58 45.40 -41.12
C ASP A 276 -44.40 46.93 -41.02
N ALA A 277 -44.07 47.56 -42.15
CA ALA A 277 -43.90 48.99 -42.26
C ALA A 277 -45.15 49.80 -41.89
N SER A 278 -46.33 49.17 -41.87
CA SER A 278 -47.59 49.79 -41.42
C SER A 278 -47.70 49.97 -39.90
N GLY A 279 -46.75 49.43 -39.11
CA GLY A 279 -46.62 49.76 -37.69
C GLY A 279 -46.50 48.59 -36.71
N SER A 280 -46.06 47.40 -37.15
CA SER A 280 -45.87 46.26 -36.23
C SER A 280 -44.51 45.58 -36.37
N LEU A 281 -43.92 45.18 -35.24
CA LEU A 281 -42.64 44.48 -35.16
C LEU A 281 -42.72 43.37 -34.11
N GLU A 282 -42.45 42.12 -34.51
CA GLU A 282 -42.35 41.00 -33.57
C GLU A 282 -40.98 40.97 -32.88
N ILE A 283 -40.98 40.67 -31.59
CA ILE A 283 -39.79 40.31 -30.84
C ILE A 283 -39.85 38.82 -30.57
N LEU A 284 -38.85 38.09 -31.06
CA LEU A 284 -38.70 36.66 -30.85
C LEU A 284 -37.80 36.41 -29.64
N TYR A 285 -38.05 35.30 -28.95
CA TYR A 285 -37.21 34.84 -27.85
C TYR A 285 -36.79 33.38 -28.01
N ASP A 286 -35.68 33.05 -27.35
CA ASP A 286 -35.29 31.68 -27.00
C ASP A 286 -34.70 31.71 -25.58
N PHE A 287 -35.44 31.17 -24.61
CA PHE A 287 -35.06 31.17 -23.20
C PHE A 287 -34.76 29.75 -22.73
N GLY A 288 -33.61 29.56 -22.09
CA GLY A 288 -33.25 28.28 -21.46
C GLY A 288 -33.97 28.01 -20.13
N SER A 289 -34.59 29.02 -19.53
CA SER A 289 -35.38 28.89 -18.30
C SER A 289 -36.57 29.85 -18.28
N ASP A 290 -37.47 29.66 -17.33
CA ASP A 290 -38.65 30.50 -17.16
C ASP A 290 -38.26 31.94 -16.77
N VAL A 291 -38.82 32.91 -17.49
CA VAL A 291 -38.54 34.34 -17.34
C VAL A 291 -39.68 35.05 -16.62
N ALA A 292 -39.37 35.84 -15.60
CA ALA A 292 -40.32 36.61 -14.80
C ALA A 292 -40.32 38.12 -15.14
N GLY A 293 -39.30 38.59 -15.86
CA GLY A 293 -39.18 39.99 -16.27
C GLY A 293 -38.21 40.14 -17.44
N PHE A 294 -38.47 41.11 -18.31
CA PHE A 294 -37.55 41.47 -19.38
C PHE A 294 -37.53 42.98 -19.60
N GLN A 295 -36.36 43.50 -19.93
CA GLN A 295 -36.13 44.88 -20.33
C GLN A 295 -35.10 44.92 -21.45
N PHE A 296 -35.46 45.54 -22.57
CA PHE A 296 -34.56 45.79 -23.70
C PHE A 296 -34.93 47.10 -24.38
N ASP A 297 -34.02 47.66 -25.16
CA ASP A 297 -34.23 48.87 -25.93
C ASP A 297 -34.32 48.54 -27.43
N VAL A 298 -35.20 49.26 -28.13
CA VAL A 298 -35.31 49.22 -29.60
C VAL A 298 -34.99 50.61 -30.13
N SER A 299 -34.06 50.69 -31.08
CA SER A 299 -33.72 51.92 -31.80
C SER A 299 -34.38 51.94 -33.18
N GLY A 300 -34.46 53.13 -33.80
CA GLY A 300 -34.91 53.28 -35.18
C GLY A 300 -36.42 53.40 -35.39
N LEU A 301 -37.24 53.25 -34.34
CA LEU A 301 -38.70 53.36 -34.37
C LEU A 301 -39.23 54.31 -33.27
N THR A 302 -40.35 54.96 -33.55
CA THR A 302 -41.19 55.64 -32.54
C THR A 302 -42.24 54.66 -32.04
N LEU A 303 -42.02 54.07 -30.87
CA LEU A 303 -42.89 53.04 -30.32
C LEU A 303 -44.15 53.62 -29.64
N ASP A 304 -45.30 52.98 -29.87
CA ASP A 304 -46.59 53.34 -29.27
C ASP A 304 -47.03 52.38 -28.17
N GLY A 305 -46.54 51.13 -28.20
CA GLY A 305 -46.98 50.08 -27.27
C GLY A 305 -46.45 48.70 -27.64
N ALA A 306 -46.77 47.72 -26.81
CA ALA A 306 -46.41 46.33 -27.01
C ALA A 306 -47.50 45.41 -26.44
N SER A 307 -47.86 44.34 -27.15
CA SER A 307 -48.84 43.38 -26.66
C SER A 307 -48.74 42.03 -27.37
N GLY A 308 -49.43 41.02 -26.84
CA GLY A 308 -49.49 39.69 -27.43
C GLY A 308 -48.25 38.84 -27.16
N GLY A 309 -48.09 37.77 -27.95
CA GLY A 309 -47.03 36.78 -27.77
C GLY A 309 -47.10 36.03 -26.44
N ALA A 310 -46.02 35.32 -26.12
CA ALA A 310 -45.87 34.55 -24.89
C ALA A 310 -45.95 35.43 -23.63
N ALA A 311 -45.50 36.69 -23.69
CA ALA A 311 -45.62 37.64 -22.60
C ALA A 311 -47.10 37.96 -22.29
N GLY A 312 -47.91 38.22 -23.33
CA GLY A 312 -49.34 38.45 -23.18
C GLY A 312 -50.09 37.23 -22.63
N GLU A 313 -49.77 36.02 -23.11
CA GLU A 313 -50.35 34.77 -22.62
C GLU A 313 -49.98 34.48 -21.16
N ALA A 314 -48.75 34.81 -20.76
CA ALA A 314 -48.27 34.69 -19.38
C ALA A 314 -48.80 35.81 -18.45
N GLY A 315 -49.58 36.76 -18.97
CA GLY A 315 -50.20 37.84 -18.20
C GLY A 315 -49.26 39.00 -17.86
N PHE A 316 -48.19 39.19 -18.64
CA PHE A 316 -47.28 40.31 -18.46
C PHE A 316 -47.94 41.63 -18.87
N THR A 317 -47.67 42.66 -18.09
CA THR A 317 -47.85 44.04 -18.52
C THR A 317 -46.58 44.48 -19.23
N VAL A 318 -46.67 44.78 -20.52
CA VAL A 318 -45.54 45.26 -21.33
C VAL A 318 -45.71 46.75 -21.56
N ASP A 319 -44.92 47.54 -20.85
CA ASP A 319 -44.88 48.98 -20.97
C ASP A 319 -43.76 49.39 -21.93
N VAL A 320 -44.03 50.41 -22.74
CA VAL A 320 -43.08 50.95 -23.70
C VAL A 320 -42.83 52.42 -23.42
N GLY A 321 -41.56 52.77 -23.23
CA GLY A 321 -41.08 54.14 -23.14
C GLY A 321 -40.76 54.73 -24.52
N SER A 322 -39.78 55.62 -24.60
CA SER A 322 -39.34 56.15 -25.90
C SER A 322 -38.58 55.13 -26.75
N THR A 323 -37.82 54.25 -26.11
CA THR A 323 -36.98 53.21 -26.75
C THR A 323 -36.97 51.93 -25.91
N THR A 324 -37.08 52.06 -24.59
CA THR A 324 -37.13 50.93 -23.66
C THR A 324 -38.48 50.23 -23.67
N VAL A 325 -38.45 48.91 -23.79
CA VAL A 325 -39.57 47.99 -23.61
C VAL A 325 -39.35 47.24 -22.30
N LEU A 326 -40.33 47.29 -21.40
CA LEU A 326 -40.29 46.65 -20.09
C LEU A 326 -41.50 45.73 -19.94
N GLY A 327 -41.26 44.44 -19.79
CA GLY A 327 -42.28 43.45 -19.47
C GLY A 327 -42.16 42.98 -18.02
N VAL A 328 -43.21 43.17 -17.22
CA VAL A 328 -43.28 42.64 -15.85
C VAL A 328 -44.61 41.94 -15.59
N SER A 329 -44.59 40.93 -14.73
CA SER A 329 -45.80 40.26 -14.25
C SER A 329 -46.09 40.62 -12.79
N PHE A 330 -47.17 41.35 -12.53
CA PHE A 330 -47.60 41.68 -11.15
C PHE A 330 -48.32 40.53 -10.44
N THR A 331 -48.72 39.50 -11.17
CA THR A 331 -49.39 38.30 -10.64
C THR A 331 -48.44 37.14 -10.40
N GLY A 332 -47.15 37.31 -10.71
CA GLY A 332 -46.12 36.27 -10.60
C GLY A 332 -46.15 35.24 -11.72
N GLY A 333 -46.81 35.53 -12.85
CA GLY A 333 -46.73 34.72 -14.05
C GLY A 333 -45.33 34.77 -14.68
N THR A 334 -44.90 33.67 -15.30
CA THR A 334 -43.62 33.56 -16.00
C THR A 334 -43.84 33.19 -17.47
N VAL A 335 -42.97 33.68 -18.34
CA VAL A 335 -42.85 33.19 -19.72
C VAL A 335 -42.04 31.89 -19.66
N SER A 336 -42.63 30.78 -20.10
CA SER A 336 -41.96 29.48 -20.06
C SER A 336 -40.74 29.42 -20.98
N ALA A 337 -39.76 28.63 -20.56
CA ALA A 337 -38.62 28.24 -21.40
C ALA A 337 -39.05 27.72 -22.77
N GLY A 338 -38.19 27.93 -23.77
CA GLY A 338 -38.43 27.60 -25.17
C GLY A 338 -38.29 28.82 -26.06
N SER A 339 -38.81 28.72 -27.28
CA SER A 339 -38.72 29.77 -28.29
C SER A 339 -40.07 30.13 -28.91
N GLY A 340 -40.19 31.37 -29.37
CA GLY A 340 -41.42 31.87 -29.98
C GLY A 340 -41.46 33.39 -30.08
N VAL A 341 -42.66 33.94 -30.30
CA VAL A 341 -42.90 35.39 -30.25
C VAL A 341 -43.09 35.80 -28.79
N LEU A 342 -42.20 36.65 -28.28
CA LEU A 342 -42.28 37.18 -26.92
C LEU A 342 -43.42 38.19 -26.81
N THR A 343 -43.39 39.20 -27.67
CA THR A 343 -44.38 40.28 -27.74
C THR A 343 -44.33 40.93 -29.13
N THR A 344 -45.40 41.59 -29.53
CA THR A 344 -45.46 42.40 -30.75
C THR A 344 -45.48 43.88 -30.38
N LEU A 345 -44.51 44.64 -30.87
CA LEU A 345 -44.40 46.08 -30.72
C LEU A 345 -45.25 46.78 -31.78
N SER A 346 -45.95 47.83 -31.38
CA SER A 346 -46.61 48.78 -32.29
C SER A 346 -45.81 50.08 -32.36
N PHE A 347 -45.67 50.65 -33.55
CA PHE A 347 -44.93 51.90 -33.77
C PHE A 347 -45.62 52.82 -34.78
N SER A 348 -45.41 54.13 -34.65
CA SER A 348 -46.06 55.14 -35.50
C SER A 348 -45.17 55.68 -36.61
N ALA A 349 -43.84 55.55 -36.49
CA ALA A 349 -42.88 56.09 -37.44
C ALA A 349 -41.52 55.37 -37.36
N VAL A 350 -40.86 55.28 -38.50
CA VAL A 350 -39.44 54.90 -38.62
C VAL A 350 -38.59 56.18 -38.54
N THR A 351 -37.55 56.17 -37.72
CA THR A 351 -36.73 57.36 -37.41
C THR A 351 -35.26 57.22 -37.80
N SER A 352 -34.82 56.05 -38.26
CA SER A 352 -33.42 55.78 -38.62
C SER A 352 -33.32 54.74 -39.74
N ASP A 353 -32.15 54.67 -40.38
CA ASP A 353 -31.91 53.75 -41.51
C ASP A 353 -31.89 52.27 -41.08
N SER A 354 -31.77 51.99 -39.78
CA SER A 354 -31.91 50.65 -39.23
C SER A 354 -32.67 50.63 -37.90
N THR A 355 -33.38 49.52 -37.67
CA THR A 355 -33.92 49.12 -36.36
C THR A 355 -33.06 48.00 -35.78
N GLU A 356 -32.66 48.17 -34.52
CA GLU A 356 -31.78 47.24 -33.79
C GLU A 356 -32.23 47.05 -32.34
N LEU A 357 -31.93 45.88 -31.78
CA LEU A 357 -32.09 45.58 -30.36
C LEU A 357 -30.83 45.94 -29.59
N SER A 358 -30.97 46.55 -28.43
CA SER A 358 -29.87 46.76 -27.49
C SER A 358 -30.33 46.58 -26.05
N LEU A 359 -29.39 46.38 -25.13
CA LEU A 359 -29.71 46.37 -23.70
C LEU A 359 -29.60 47.77 -23.07
N GLY A 360 -29.30 48.81 -23.85
CA GLY A 360 -29.00 50.13 -23.33
C GLY A 360 -28.02 50.07 -22.15
N ASN A 361 -28.34 50.77 -21.07
CA ASN A 361 -27.53 50.84 -19.86
C ASN A 361 -28.04 49.96 -18.70
N SER A 362 -29.19 49.30 -18.83
CA SER A 362 -29.84 48.53 -17.74
C SER A 362 -30.81 47.42 -18.20
N GLY A 363 -30.82 47.07 -19.49
CA GLY A 363 -31.65 46.00 -20.01
C GLY A 363 -31.18 44.64 -19.49
N ALA A 364 -32.14 43.81 -19.11
CA ALA A 364 -31.91 42.51 -18.51
C ALA A 364 -33.13 41.61 -18.73
N VAL A 365 -32.90 40.31 -18.75
CA VAL A 365 -33.96 39.29 -18.66
C VAL A 365 -33.73 38.55 -17.35
N SER A 366 -34.77 38.37 -16.52
CA SER A 366 -34.61 37.80 -15.19
C SER A 366 -35.60 36.69 -14.88
N THR A 367 -35.16 35.75 -14.03
CA THR A 367 -35.98 34.65 -13.52
C THR A 367 -36.85 35.10 -12.33
N ALA A 368 -37.76 34.24 -11.87
CA ALA A 368 -38.58 34.49 -10.68
C ALA A 368 -37.76 34.63 -9.38
N SER A 369 -36.54 34.07 -9.35
CA SER A 369 -35.59 34.20 -8.24
C SER A 369 -34.88 35.56 -8.21
N GLY A 370 -35.02 36.37 -9.27
CA GLY A 370 -34.32 37.64 -9.44
C GLY A 370 -32.95 37.53 -10.11
N ASP A 371 -32.58 36.32 -10.57
CA ASP A 371 -31.32 36.10 -11.29
C ASP A 371 -31.43 36.65 -12.72
N THR A 372 -30.41 37.38 -13.17
CA THR A 372 -30.31 37.87 -14.54
C THR A 372 -29.72 36.80 -15.45
N LEU A 373 -30.36 36.54 -16.59
CA LEU A 373 -29.89 35.61 -17.61
C LEU A 373 -28.85 36.28 -18.53
N GLU A 374 -27.90 35.49 -19.02
CA GLU A 374 -26.93 35.92 -20.03
C GLU A 374 -27.64 36.08 -21.37
N LEU A 375 -27.75 37.31 -21.85
CA LEU A 375 -28.58 37.65 -23.00
C LEU A 375 -27.76 37.82 -24.29
N SER A 376 -28.19 37.14 -25.36
CA SER A 376 -27.73 37.38 -26.71
C SER A 376 -28.79 38.15 -27.51
N LEU A 377 -28.41 39.25 -28.15
CA LEU A 377 -29.28 40.02 -29.04
C LEU A 377 -28.89 39.80 -30.50
N SER A 378 -29.87 39.65 -31.38
CA SER A 378 -29.60 39.48 -32.82
C SER A 378 -30.69 40.06 -33.72
N GLY A 379 -30.34 40.29 -34.97
CA GLY A 379 -31.22 40.87 -35.98
C GLY A 379 -31.03 42.37 -36.16
N SER A 380 -31.18 42.83 -37.40
CA SER A 380 -31.27 44.24 -37.77
C SER A 380 -32.20 44.35 -38.98
N ILE A 381 -33.03 45.40 -38.99
CA ILE A 381 -33.93 45.68 -40.11
C ILE A 381 -33.43 46.97 -40.77
N ALA A 382 -33.05 46.89 -42.04
CA ALA A 382 -32.69 48.06 -42.83
C ALA A 382 -33.95 48.71 -43.41
N HIS A 383 -34.02 50.03 -43.30
CA HIS A 383 -35.11 50.84 -43.81
C HIS A 383 -34.66 51.61 -45.04
N THR A 384 -35.53 51.71 -46.03
CA THR A 384 -35.28 52.45 -47.27
C THR A 384 -36.14 53.70 -47.31
N GLN A 385 -35.50 54.83 -47.60
CA GLN A 385 -36.19 56.08 -47.87
C GLN A 385 -36.56 56.18 -49.34
N ASP A 386 -37.68 56.83 -49.62
CA ASP A 386 -38.05 57.29 -50.95
C ASP A 386 -37.21 58.53 -51.35
N CYS A 387 -37.42 59.05 -52.55
CA CYS A 387 -36.64 60.22 -53.01
C CYS A 387 -36.94 61.51 -52.23
N ALA A 388 -38.05 61.56 -51.49
CA ALA A 388 -38.45 62.68 -50.64
C ALA A 388 -37.89 62.55 -49.21
N GLY A 389 -37.15 61.48 -48.92
CA GLY A 389 -36.58 61.19 -47.62
C GLY A 389 -37.58 60.55 -46.64
N ALA A 390 -38.74 60.12 -47.09
CA ALA A 390 -39.72 59.41 -46.27
C ALA A 390 -39.44 57.90 -46.30
N TYR A 391 -39.33 57.27 -45.12
CA TYR A 391 -39.19 55.82 -45.02
C TYR A 391 -40.45 55.11 -45.54
N TYR A 392 -40.26 54.16 -46.44
CA TYR A 392 -41.36 53.42 -47.09
C TYR A 392 -42.42 54.31 -47.74
N GLY A 393 -42.04 55.51 -48.20
CA GLY A 393 -42.90 56.38 -48.98
C GLY A 393 -43.02 55.92 -50.44
N ASP A 394 -44.02 56.47 -51.13
CA ASP A 394 -44.35 56.12 -52.52
C ASP A 394 -43.71 57.06 -53.55
N ALA A 395 -42.92 58.05 -53.14
CA ALA A 395 -42.33 59.02 -54.07
C ALA A 395 -41.19 58.41 -54.88
N LEU A 396 -41.24 58.59 -56.20
CA LEU A 396 -40.21 58.13 -57.13
C LEU A 396 -39.60 59.33 -57.86
N THR A 397 -38.31 59.23 -58.18
CA THR A 397 -37.64 60.23 -59.00
C THR A 397 -37.95 59.93 -60.46
N ASP A 398 -38.62 60.86 -61.14
CA ASP A 398 -38.84 60.78 -62.58
C ASP A 398 -37.50 60.96 -63.34
N ASN A 399 -37.52 60.72 -64.66
CA ASN A 399 -36.30 60.84 -65.48
C ASN A 399 -35.80 62.29 -65.64
N CYS A 400 -36.54 63.28 -65.17
CA CYS A 400 -36.17 64.69 -65.12
C CYS A 400 -35.64 65.13 -63.74
N GLY A 401 -35.61 64.21 -62.77
CA GLY A 401 -35.14 64.49 -61.41
C GLY A 401 -36.20 65.09 -60.48
N THR A 402 -37.46 65.16 -60.89
CA THR A 402 -38.56 65.54 -59.98
C THR A 402 -38.90 64.34 -59.11
N CYS A 403 -39.02 64.58 -57.81
CA CYS A 403 -39.40 63.56 -56.84
C CYS A 403 -40.83 63.81 -56.36
N ASP A 404 -41.77 62.98 -56.81
CA ASP A 404 -43.13 62.93 -56.28
C ASP A 404 -43.80 61.56 -56.55
N ALA A 405 -45.07 61.42 -56.19
CA ALA A 405 -45.84 60.18 -56.35
C ALA A 405 -46.89 60.26 -57.47
N ASP A 406 -46.97 61.39 -58.18
CA ASP A 406 -47.97 61.67 -59.20
C ASP A 406 -47.44 61.31 -60.59
N SER A 407 -47.53 60.04 -60.95
CA SER A 407 -47.13 59.55 -62.29
C SER A 407 -47.81 60.26 -63.49
N SER A 408 -48.81 61.11 -63.27
CA SER A 408 -49.44 61.89 -64.34
C SER A 408 -48.66 63.14 -64.74
N ASN A 409 -47.73 63.61 -63.89
CA ASN A 409 -46.87 64.75 -64.16
C ASN A 409 -45.44 64.34 -64.57
N ASP A 410 -45.15 63.03 -64.60
CA ASP A 410 -43.88 62.47 -65.04
C ASP A 410 -43.52 63.02 -66.41
N CYS A 411 -42.31 63.57 -66.51
CA CYS A 411 -41.86 64.14 -67.76
C CYS A 411 -41.70 63.07 -68.86
N THR A 412 -42.01 63.44 -70.09
CA THR A 412 -41.77 62.61 -71.27
C THR A 412 -40.46 62.98 -71.94
N GLN A 413 -39.93 62.05 -72.72
CA GLN A 413 -38.80 62.31 -73.59
C GLN A 413 -39.25 63.18 -74.78
N ASP A 414 -38.47 64.20 -75.12
CA ASP A 414 -38.68 64.98 -76.32
C ASP A 414 -38.08 64.27 -77.56
N CYS A 415 -38.24 64.85 -78.76
CA CYS A 415 -37.80 64.18 -79.99
C CYS A 415 -36.28 63.85 -79.98
N ASN A 416 -35.45 64.73 -79.38
CA ASN A 416 -34.00 64.55 -79.32
C ASN A 416 -33.55 63.49 -78.32
N GLY A 417 -34.48 62.89 -77.58
CA GLY A 417 -34.16 61.94 -76.54
C GLY A 417 -33.92 62.58 -75.17
N ASP A 418 -34.20 63.88 -75.00
CA ASP A 418 -34.00 64.57 -73.75
C ASP A 418 -35.27 64.53 -72.88
N TRP A 419 -35.17 63.99 -71.66
CA TRP A 419 -36.27 63.94 -70.71
C TRP A 419 -36.64 65.36 -70.24
N GLY A 420 -37.91 65.74 -70.40
CA GLY A 420 -38.41 67.08 -70.03
C GLY A 420 -38.02 68.19 -70.99
N GLY A 421 -37.48 67.82 -72.16
CA GLY A 421 -37.22 68.75 -73.25
C GLY A 421 -38.49 69.24 -73.95
N SER A 422 -38.35 70.22 -74.82
CA SER A 422 -39.47 70.86 -75.53
C SER A 422 -39.41 70.70 -77.04
N VAL A 423 -38.46 69.92 -77.56
CA VAL A 423 -38.32 69.70 -79.00
C VAL A 423 -39.36 68.69 -79.46
N LEU A 424 -40.17 69.09 -80.44
CA LEU A 424 -41.20 68.25 -81.04
C LEU A 424 -40.70 67.70 -82.38
N ASP A 425 -41.44 66.72 -82.87
CA ASP A 425 -41.44 66.26 -84.26
C ASP A 425 -42.86 66.58 -84.74
N SER A 426 -43.01 67.73 -85.40
CA SER A 426 -44.32 68.32 -85.67
C SER A 426 -45.05 67.67 -86.85
N ASP A 427 -44.35 67.00 -87.76
CA ASP A 427 -44.91 66.29 -88.92
C ASP A 427 -44.75 64.75 -88.84
N GLU A 428 -44.12 64.25 -87.78
CA GLU A 428 -43.95 62.83 -87.44
C GLU A 428 -43.09 62.04 -88.45
N ASP A 429 -42.11 62.69 -89.07
CA ASP A 429 -41.20 62.07 -90.05
C ASP A 429 -39.98 61.36 -89.42
N GLY A 430 -39.78 61.56 -88.12
CA GLY A 430 -38.69 61.00 -87.32
C GLY A 430 -37.44 61.88 -87.24
N ILE A 431 -37.49 63.12 -87.72
CA ILE A 431 -36.48 64.17 -87.59
C ILE A 431 -37.06 65.26 -86.66
N CYS A 432 -36.26 65.70 -85.70
CA CYS A 432 -36.72 66.69 -84.73
C CYS A 432 -36.74 68.10 -85.31
N ASP A 433 -37.75 68.91 -84.96
CA ASP A 433 -37.99 70.26 -85.50
C ASP A 433 -36.78 71.21 -85.45
N ASP A 434 -35.83 70.99 -84.53
CA ASP A 434 -34.63 71.82 -84.37
C ASP A 434 -33.48 71.44 -85.31
N ILE A 435 -33.52 70.22 -85.85
CA ILE A 435 -32.59 69.67 -86.83
C ILE A 435 -33.24 69.62 -88.22
N ASP A 436 -34.56 69.52 -88.26
CA ASP A 436 -35.33 69.45 -89.48
C ASP A 436 -35.31 70.80 -90.22
N ILE A 437 -34.93 70.74 -91.50
CA ILE A 437 -34.96 71.91 -92.38
C ILE A 437 -36.40 72.23 -92.82
N CYS A 438 -37.29 71.24 -92.72
CA CYS A 438 -38.69 71.28 -93.08
C CYS A 438 -39.63 70.81 -91.97
N PRO A 439 -39.66 71.49 -90.78
CA PRO A 439 -40.30 70.99 -89.55
C PRO A 439 -41.83 70.77 -89.57
N ASN A 440 -42.50 70.89 -90.72
CA ASN A 440 -43.94 70.70 -90.82
C ASN A 440 -44.31 69.93 -92.10
N ASP A 441 -43.33 69.34 -92.77
CA ASP A 441 -43.48 68.55 -93.98
C ASP A 441 -42.75 67.20 -93.90
N VAL A 442 -43.55 66.14 -93.73
CA VAL A 442 -43.07 64.75 -93.61
C VAL A 442 -42.22 64.27 -94.80
N ASP A 443 -42.38 64.89 -95.97
CA ASP A 443 -41.65 64.51 -97.17
C ASP A 443 -40.32 65.29 -97.35
N ASN A 444 -40.01 66.23 -96.43
CA ASN A 444 -38.83 67.10 -96.45
C ASN A 444 -38.65 67.87 -97.77
N ASP A 445 -37.46 68.43 -97.96
CA ASP A 445 -36.95 68.90 -99.25
C ASP A 445 -36.68 67.70 -100.19
N LEU A 446 -37.76 67.20 -100.80
CA LEU A 446 -37.80 65.95 -101.57
C LEU A 446 -36.84 65.95 -102.78
N ASP A 447 -36.59 67.10 -103.38
CA ASP A 447 -35.70 67.27 -104.54
C ASP A 447 -34.39 68.02 -104.25
N SER A 448 -34.20 68.49 -103.01
CA SER A 448 -32.98 69.14 -102.52
C SER A 448 -32.70 70.54 -103.11
N ASP A 449 -33.75 71.29 -103.44
CA ASP A 449 -33.65 72.68 -103.93
C ASP A 449 -33.56 73.74 -102.81
N GLY A 450 -33.78 73.33 -101.56
CA GLY A 450 -33.78 74.15 -100.36
C GLY A 450 -35.15 74.71 -99.94
N ILE A 451 -36.24 74.25 -100.55
CA ILE A 451 -37.63 74.61 -100.23
C ILE A 451 -38.38 73.35 -99.79
N CYS A 452 -39.13 73.45 -98.70
CA CYS A 452 -39.93 72.33 -98.20
C CYS A 452 -41.10 72.03 -99.13
N GLY A 453 -41.40 70.75 -99.36
CA GLY A 453 -42.42 70.31 -100.31
C GLY A 453 -43.84 70.82 -100.01
N ASP A 454 -44.17 71.08 -98.75
CA ASP A 454 -45.43 71.66 -98.31
C ASP A 454 -45.64 73.12 -98.78
N VAL A 455 -44.54 73.85 -98.99
CA VAL A 455 -44.51 75.23 -99.48
C VAL A 455 -43.99 75.37 -100.90
N ASP A 456 -43.44 74.31 -101.48
CA ASP A 456 -43.04 74.28 -102.88
C ASP A 456 -44.24 74.08 -103.82
N VAL A 457 -44.28 74.90 -104.87
CA VAL A 457 -45.29 74.83 -105.92
C VAL A 457 -45.01 73.65 -106.87
N CYS A 458 -43.77 73.17 -106.92
CA CYS A 458 -43.31 72.08 -107.76
C CYS A 458 -42.46 71.03 -107.01
N PRO A 459 -42.98 70.31 -105.98
CA PRO A 459 -42.19 69.55 -104.98
C PRO A 459 -41.33 68.37 -105.45
N ASN A 460 -41.09 68.21 -106.76
CA ASN A 460 -40.33 67.09 -107.35
C ASN A 460 -39.39 67.56 -108.49
N ASP A 461 -39.09 68.85 -108.61
CA ASP A 461 -38.25 69.44 -109.66
C ASP A 461 -37.27 70.49 -109.08
N VAL A 462 -35.98 70.31 -109.38
CA VAL A 462 -34.84 71.00 -108.73
C VAL A 462 -34.59 72.46 -109.16
N ASP A 463 -35.55 73.12 -109.83
CA ASP A 463 -35.33 74.37 -110.60
C ASP A 463 -36.28 75.55 -110.29
#